data_AF-A0A956EA63-F1
#
_entry.id   AF-A0A956EA63-F1
#
_cell.length_a   1.000
_cell.length_b   1.000
_cell.length_c   1.000
_cell.angle_alpha   90.00
_cell.angle_beta   90.00
_cell.angle_gamma   90.00
#
_symmetry.space_group_name_H-M   'P 1'
#
loop_
_entity.id
_entity.type
_entity.pdbx_description
1 polymer ?
#
loop_
_entity_poly.entity_id
_entity_poly.type
_entity_poly.pdbx_seq_one_letter_code
_entity_poly.pdbx_strand_id
1 'polypeptide(L)'
;MSNLSRASSRATTSRVSAGEHRRAHGHAEPAVGELGELTEEAKHDAPPFSLRPPGAKSEAPRAPHNARWSIHDRTHLQCSLVYRARNLQDRFRLFERFEWEVYFFVPDSFRLDSQTYRQDDIYADLKSYVRLAPREEPLRDLLGEPLARLRTSLRADGAEALDGLRLVSCLLRDALANAERHIVVELESSQREFARRRKGKGESSGVMPKPGTHWTLPRSLEMQVRRAMEVGPRVLEELIGTIAHELGERADVDDTTLTAADWVKAEISLMFEAFFGRVARKLKRAGAPRELVEALTGAALAAVRSREDCGLELELSGSLRPERVEHFEFQRHVLKRFTSSVLWLQTRIREPGRWIRHALYAIAASAAMAFAVGAALWNGVAPTESMTPWLFAAVIAYAVKDRLKAILQEAFSNVVARHFPDRRWDITDKTGKRIAIVDEHSGFVPFHDVQPEVLAARRRTRVHSIEEVARPETVLCHKKSFVLDNERLAELGPDFDGLAEIFRLDLHRWLAHTDDPKQTVVVADRETQSIRSYKAPRVYNIAVVYRLRYADETSAWHRLRVVVSRKGLQRVDSID
;
A
#
# COMPACT_ATOMS: atom_id res chain seq x y z
N MET A 1 58.08 -26.83 35.07
CA MET A 1 57.91 -27.45 33.74
C MET A 1 57.44 -26.33 32.80
N SER A 2 58.29 -25.65 32.02
CA SER A 2 59.21 -26.09 30.94
C SER A 2 58.53 -26.09 29.55
N ASN A 3 59.04 -25.41 28.51
CA ASN A 3 60.11 -24.39 28.47
C ASN A 3 60.17 -23.71 27.08
N LEU A 4 60.34 -22.38 27.02
CA LEU A 4 61.03 -21.64 25.93
C LEU A 4 60.39 -21.73 24.50
N SER A 5 60.76 -20.97 23.45
CA SER A 5 61.76 -19.88 23.30
C SER A 5 61.41 -18.92 22.12
N ARG A 6 61.73 -17.62 22.30
CA ARG A 6 62.21 -16.61 21.31
C ARG A 6 61.37 -16.22 20.08
N ALA A 7 61.32 -14.90 19.87
CA ALA A 7 61.18 -14.25 18.56
C ALA A 7 62.57 -13.90 17.98
N SER A 8 62.66 -13.51 16.69
CA SER A 8 63.32 -12.26 16.22
C SER A 8 63.61 -12.23 14.70
N SER A 9 63.27 -11.10 14.05
CA SER A 9 63.79 -10.63 12.75
C SER A 9 63.46 -11.49 11.50
N ARG A 10 63.43 -10.96 10.27
CA ARG A 10 64.09 -9.76 9.69
C ARG A 10 63.15 -8.96 8.78
N ALA A 11 63.45 -7.66 8.64
CA ALA A 11 63.00 -6.85 7.51
C ALA A 11 64.05 -6.90 6.38
N THR A 12 63.60 -6.79 5.13
CA THR A 12 64.49 -6.59 3.97
C THR A 12 63.91 -5.52 3.06
N THR A 13 64.41 -4.29 3.18
CA THR A 13 64.23 -3.25 2.16
C THR A 13 65.43 -3.27 1.21
N SER A 14 65.16 -3.10 -0.08
CA SER A 14 66.18 -2.69 -1.06
C SER A 14 65.60 -1.59 -1.96
N ARG A 15 66.48 -0.70 -2.45
CA ARG A 15 66.19 0.51 -3.22
C ARG A 15 67.50 0.93 -3.94
N VAL A 16 67.46 1.95 -4.81
CA VAL A 16 68.61 2.52 -5.58
C VAL A 16 69.04 1.62 -6.77
N SER A 17 69.58 2.08 -7.91
CA SER A 17 69.40 3.23 -8.86
C SER A 17 70.41 3.03 -10.02
N ALA A 18 70.41 3.64 -11.22
CA ALA A 18 69.58 4.63 -11.93
C ALA A 18 69.35 4.11 -13.39
N GLY A 19 69.03 4.86 -14.46
CA GLY A 19 68.73 6.28 -14.73
C GLY A 19 68.14 6.38 -16.17
N GLU A 20 67.16 7.25 -16.44
CA GLU A 20 67.33 8.62 -16.98
C GLU A 20 67.78 8.74 -18.47
N HIS A 21 67.04 9.56 -19.23
CA HIS A 21 67.28 10.14 -20.58
C HIS A 21 66.58 9.52 -21.82
N ARG A 22 66.03 10.30 -22.79
CA ARG A 22 65.48 11.69 -22.76
C ARG A 22 64.74 12.04 -24.09
N ARG A 23 63.51 12.59 -24.00
CA ARG A 23 62.81 13.41 -25.05
C ARG A 23 62.45 12.63 -26.36
N ALA A 24 61.69 13.16 -27.34
CA ALA A 24 61.16 14.52 -27.56
C ALA A 24 59.86 14.58 -28.41
N HIS A 25 59.08 15.66 -28.24
CA HIS A 25 58.02 16.24 -29.12
C HIS A 25 56.84 15.35 -29.60
N GLY A 26 55.66 15.90 -29.97
CA GLY A 26 55.17 17.28 -29.79
C GLY A 26 54.34 17.83 -30.97
N HIS A 27 53.04 18.06 -30.74
CA HIS A 27 52.05 18.78 -31.59
C HIS A 27 51.76 18.29 -33.02
N ALA A 28 50.47 18.03 -33.28
CA ALA A 28 49.73 18.57 -34.42
C ALA A 28 48.20 18.49 -34.15
N GLU A 29 47.48 19.60 -34.31
CA GLU A 29 46.06 19.56 -34.73
C GLU A 29 46.03 19.39 -36.26
N PRO A 30 44.89 19.06 -36.89
CA PRO A 30 44.18 20.17 -37.55
C PRO A 30 42.65 20.04 -37.70
N ALA A 31 42.06 21.23 -37.87
CA ALA A 31 40.97 21.57 -38.80
C ALA A 31 39.53 21.03 -38.62
N VAL A 32 38.60 21.96 -38.85
CA VAL A 32 37.16 21.77 -39.08
C VAL A 32 36.92 21.24 -40.50
N GLY A 33 35.88 20.42 -40.68
CA GLY A 33 35.30 20.07 -41.98
C GLY A 33 33.79 19.86 -41.86
N GLU A 34 33.02 20.51 -42.72
CA GLU A 34 31.55 20.38 -42.81
C GLU A 34 31.11 19.37 -43.89
N LEU A 35 29.79 19.18 -43.96
CA LEU A 35 29.00 18.50 -45.01
C LEU A 35 28.97 16.95 -44.96
N GLY A 36 27.76 16.42 -44.96
CA GLY A 36 27.47 14.99 -44.87
C GLY A 36 26.02 14.74 -44.45
N GLU A 37 25.04 15.14 -45.26
CA GLU A 37 23.64 14.76 -45.04
C GLU A 37 23.49 13.24 -45.20
N LEU A 38 22.97 12.56 -44.17
CA LEU A 38 22.45 11.20 -44.27
C LEU A 38 21.11 11.10 -43.54
N THR A 39 20.13 10.54 -44.23
CA THR A 39 18.72 10.48 -43.82
C THR A 39 18.37 9.22 -43.03
N GLU A 40 17.50 9.42 -42.04
CA GLU A 40 16.56 8.43 -41.48
C GLU A 40 17.08 7.20 -40.68
N GLU A 41 16.11 6.61 -39.96
CA GLU A 41 16.07 5.28 -39.34
C GLU A 41 17.31 4.70 -38.62
N ALA A 42 17.50 5.07 -37.34
CA ALA A 42 17.61 4.09 -36.23
C ALA A 42 17.87 4.75 -34.85
N LYS A 43 16.82 4.93 -34.02
CA LYS A 43 16.95 5.06 -32.54
C LYS A 43 15.61 4.86 -31.80
N HIS A 44 15.15 3.63 -31.80
CA HIS A 44 14.10 3.14 -30.92
C HIS A 44 14.45 1.72 -30.46
N ASP A 45 15.29 1.61 -29.43
CA ASP A 45 15.40 0.38 -28.65
C ASP A 45 15.93 0.66 -27.23
N ALA A 46 14.99 0.94 -26.34
CA ALA A 46 15.16 0.88 -24.90
C ALA A 46 13.89 0.21 -24.33
N PRO A 47 13.79 -1.13 -24.38
CA PRO A 47 12.54 -1.83 -24.10
C PRO A 47 12.19 -1.75 -22.61
N PRO A 48 11.00 -1.23 -22.23
CA PRO A 48 10.58 -1.09 -20.83
C PRO A 48 10.06 -2.41 -20.24
N PHE A 49 10.79 -3.52 -20.41
CA PHE A 49 10.47 -4.81 -19.79
C PHE A 49 11.72 -5.68 -19.59
N SER A 50 12.46 -5.45 -18.50
CA SER A 50 13.60 -6.28 -18.11
C SER A 50 13.14 -7.63 -17.54
N LEU A 51 12.79 -8.58 -18.41
CA LEU A 51 12.83 -9.99 -18.05
C LEU A 51 14.28 -10.34 -17.75
N ARG A 52 14.61 -10.67 -16.49
CA ARG A 52 15.95 -11.14 -16.14
C ARG A 52 16.30 -12.39 -16.98
N PRO A 53 17.55 -12.51 -17.46
CA PRO A 53 18.03 -13.79 -17.97
C PRO A 53 18.08 -14.82 -16.81
N PRO A 54 17.90 -16.12 -17.09
CA PRO A 54 18.08 -17.16 -16.08
C PRO A 54 19.48 -17.07 -15.46
N GLY A 55 19.56 -17.06 -14.13
CA GLY A 55 20.82 -17.01 -13.37
C GLY A 55 21.22 -15.64 -12.79
N ALA A 56 20.57 -14.53 -13.17
CA ALA A 56 20.89 -13.22 -12.60
C ALA A 56 20.39 -13.07 -11.14
N LYS A 57 21.25 -13.31 -10.15
CA LYS A 57 21.00 -13.05 -8.72
C LYS A 57 20.57 -11.59 -8.47
N SER A 58 19.78 -11.36 -7.42
CA SER A 58 18.98 -10.13 -7.28
C SER A 58 19.31 -9.29 -6.05
N GLU A 59 20.45 -8.61 -6.07
CA GLU A 59 20.87 -7.70 -4.98
C GLU A 59 20.86 -6.23 -5.40
N ALA A 60 19.77 -5.81 -6.06
CA ALA A 60 19.42 -4.40 -6.21
C ALA A 60 18.22 -4.11 -5.29
N PRO A 61 18.29 -3.12 -4.39
CA PRO A 61 17.22 -2.85 -3.43
C PRO A 61 15.93 -2.45 -4.15
N ARG A 62 14.84 -3.18 -3.88
CA ARG A 62 13.49 -2.81 -4.32
C ARG A 62 13.04 -1.57 -3.56
N ALA A 63 13.03 -0.41 -4.22
CA ALA A 63 12.53 0.85 -3.65
C ALA A 63 11.05 0.70 -3.19
N PRO A 64 10.60 1.42 -2.15
CA PRO A 64 9.36 1.10 -1.43
C PRO A 64 8.12 1.73 -2.10
N HIS A 65 8.05 1.64 -3.43
CA HIS A 65 6.91 2.12 -4.22
C HIS A 65 5.78 1.08 -4.23
N ASN A 66 4.80 1.18 -3.33
CA ASN A 66 3.58 0.36 -3.49
C ASN A 66 2.30 0.88 -2.78
N ALA A 67 2.28 2.14 -2.33
CA ALA A 67 1.09 2.73 -1.69
C ALA A 67 -0.06 2.95 -2.70
N ARG A 68 -0.99 1.97 -2.75
CA ARG A 68 -2.11 1.92 -3.71
C ARG A 68 -3.42 2.36 -3.06
N TRP A 69 -3.96 3.48 -3.50
CA TRP A 69 -5.28 3.96 -3.10
C TRP A 69 -6.40 3.35 -3.94
N SER A 70 -7.54 3.05 -3.31
CA SER A 70 -8.73 2.46 -3.93
C SER A 70 -9.98 2.76 -3.11
N ILE A 71 -11.16 2.74 -3.74
CA ILE A 71 -12.45 2.78 -3.05
C ILE A 71 -12.81 1.35 -2.68
N HIS A 72 -13.04 1.06 -1.39
CA HIS A 72 -13.48 -0.28 -0.96
C HIS A 72 -15.01 -0.42 -1.08
N ASP A 73 -15.73 0.58 -0.57
CA ASP A 73 -17.18 0.68 -0.61
C ASP A 73 -17.61 2.16 -0.62
N ARG A 74 -18.86 2.45 -0.27
CA ARG A 74 -19.43 3.80 -0.29
C ARG A 74 -18.72 4.80 0.64
N THR A 75 -18.17 4.36 1.78
CA THR A 75 -17.52 5.25 2.76
C THR A 75 -16.07 4.90 3.05
N HIS A 76 -15.65 3.64 2.90
CA HIS A 76 -14.28 3.23 3.18
C HIS A 76 -13.32 3.53 2.01
N LEU A 77 -12.42 4.50 2.22
CA LEU A 77 -11.24 4.72 1.40
C LEU A 77 -10.14 3.76 1.85
N GLN A 78 -9.60 2.96 0.94
CA GLN A 78 -8.58 1.96 1.24
C GLN A 78 -7.22 2.35 0.64
N CYS A 79 -6.15 2.27 1.44
CA CYS A 79 -4.78 2.24 0.95
C CYS A 79 -4.19 0.84 1.21
N SER A 80 -3.49 0.27 0.23
CA SER A 80 -2.63 -0.89 0.44
C SER A 80 -1.18 -0.45 0.45
N LEU A 81 -0.44 -0.79 1.50
CA LEU A 81 0.98 -0.50 1.68
C LEU A 81 1.75 -1.84 1.66
N VAL A 82 3.00 -1.82 1.20
CA VAL A 82 3.88 -2.99 1.24
C VAL A 82 5.28 -2.57 1.69
N TYR A 83 5.71 -3.12 2.82
CA TYR A 83 6.98 -2.91 3.47
C TYR A 83 7.90 -4.10 3.12
N ARG A 84 8.59 -4.05 1.96
CA ARG A 84 9.53 -5.11 1.51
C ARG A 84 10.92 -4.88 2.12
N ALA A 85 11.61 -5.93 2.54
CA ALA A 85 13.01 -5.86 2.96
C ALA A 85 13.93 -5.69 1.73
N ARG A 86 15.01 -4.88 1.83
CA ARG A 86 15.91 -4.65 0.67
C ARG A 86 16.80 -5.85 0.36
N ASN A 87 17.28 -6.55 1.39
CA ASN A 87 17.97 -7.83 1.27
C ASN A 87 17.79 -8.65 2.57
N LEU A 88 17.17 -9.83 2.48
CA LEU A 88 17.04 -10.76 3.61
C LEU A 88 18.31 -11.58 3.90
N GLN A 89 19.33 -11.50 3.03
CA GLN A 89 20.59 -12.23 3.16
C GLN A 89 21.70 -11.37 3.81
N ASP A 90 21.46 -10.06 3.99
CA ASP A 90 22.37 -9.14 4.67
C ASP A 90 22.31 -9.31 6.18
N ARG A 91 23.26 -10.07 6.73
CA ARG A 91 23.40 -10.31 8.18
C ARG A 91 23.74 -9.06 9.00
N PHE A 92 24.17 -7.96 8.37
CA PHE A 92 24.41 -6.70 9.08
C PHE A 92 23.13 -5.86 9.21
N ARG A 93 22.09 -6.18 8.42
CA ARG A 93 20.79 -5.50 8.46
C ARG A 93 19.71 -6.41 9.04
N LEU A 94 19.80 -6.62 10.36
CA LEU A 94 18.78 -7.34 11.14
C LEU A 94 17.42 -6.62 11.13
N PHE A 95 17.39 -5.30 10.97
CA PHE A 95 16.15 -4.51 10.95
C PHE A 95 16.07 -3.59 9.72
N GLU A 96 14.90 -3.59 9.09
CA GLU A 96 14.50 -2.58 8.10
C GLU A 96 13.54 -1.57 8.72
N ARG A 97 13.70 -0.28 8.38
CA ARG A 97 12.89 0.82 8.93
C ARG A 97 12.20 1.56 7.81
N PHE A 98 10.89 1.74 7.94
CA PHE A 98 10.06 2.45 6.97
C PHE A 98 9.31 3.59 7.65
N GLU A 99 9.09 4.66 6.92
CA GLU A 99 8.19 5.74 7.31
C GLU A 99 7.03 5.83 6.33
N TRP A 100 5.81 5.81 6.88
CA TRP A 100 4.58 6.16 6.18
C TRP A 100 4.08 7.49 6.73
N GLU A 101 3.83 8.45 5.84
CA GLU A 101 3.22 9.74 6.17
C GLU A 101 2.08 10.02 5.21
N VAL A 102 0.91 10.43 5.73
CA VAL A 102 -0.21 10.91 4.93
C VAL A 102 -0.90 12.12 5.58
N TYR A 103 -1.18 13.12 4.75
CA TYR A 103 -1.85 14.37 5.12
C TYR A 103 -3.14 14.50 4.30
N PHE A 104 -4.27 14.53 4.97
CA PHE A 104 -5.58 14.78 4.38
C PHE A 104 -5.92 16.27 4.57
N PHE A 105 -6.00 17.01 3.47
CA PHE A 105 -6.48 18.38 3.43
C PHE A 105 -8.00 18.35 3.27
N VAL A 106 -8.71 18.50 4.39
CA VAL A 106 -10.16 18.34 4.50
C VAL A 106 -10.83 19.71 4.53
N PRO A 107 -11.77 20.03 3.64
CA PRO A 107 -12.41 21.33 3.61
C PRO A 107 -13.22 21.62 4.88
N ASP A 108 -13.18 22.86 5.37
CA ASP A 108 -13.88 23.29 6.59
C ASP A 108 -15.40 23.03 6.56
N SER A 109 -15.99 22.90 5.36
CA SER A 109 -17.39 22.50 5.17
C SER A 109 -17.74 21.12 5.75
N PHE A 110 -16.74 20.29 6.05
CA PHE A 110 -16.90 18.99 6.72
C PHE A 110 -17.01 19.14 8.25
N ARG A 111 -16.61 20.30 8.80
CA ARG A 111 -16.59 20.63 10.24
C ARG A 111 -15.77 19.64 11.08
N LEU A 112 -14.63 19.20 10.55
CA LEU A 112 -13.69 18.32 11.26
C LEU A 112 -12.49 19.13 11.76
N ASP A 113 -12.30 19.08 13.07
CA ASP A 113 -11.19 19.68 13.82
C ASP A 113 -10.89 18.84 15.08
N SER A 114 -9.91 19.25 15.89
CA SER A 114 -9.48 18.51 17.09
C SER A 114 -10.50 18.48 18.23
N GLN A 115 -11.57 19.26 18.17
CA GLN A 115 -12.70 19.23 19.11
C GLN A 115 -13.84 18.35 18.59
N THR A 116 -14.17 18.44 17.30
CA THR A 116 -15.30 17.69 16.68
C THR A 116 -14.94 16.27 16.24
N TYR A 117 -13.66 15.99 15.98
CA TYR A 117 -13.16 14.69 15.53
C TYR A 117 -11.90 14.33 16.32
N ARG A 118 -12.10 13.68 17.46
CA ARG A 118 -11.05 13.50 18.47
C ARG A 118 -10.13 12.33 18.11
N GLN A 119 -9.01 12.20 18.82
CA GLN A 119 -8.03 11.14 18.57
C GLN A 119 -8.65 9.73 18.61
N ASP A 120 -9.56 9.45 19.55
CA ASP A 120 -10.30 8.19 19.61
C ASP A 120 -11.24 7.97 18.40
N ASP A 121 -11.81 9.03 17.83
CA ASP A 121 -12.69 8.96 16.66
C ASP A 121 -11.89 8.66 15.39
N ILE A 122 -10.78 9.40 15.18
CA ILE A 122 -9.78 9.13 14.14
C ILE A 122 -9.37 7.66 14.20
N TYR A 123 -9.09 7.14 15.40
CA TYR A 123 -8.62 5.78 15.64
C TYR A 123 -9.70 4.68 15.70
N ALA A 124 -10.99 5.04 15.57
CA ALA A 124 -12.10 4.11 15.38
C ALA A 124 -12.50 4.01 13.90
N ASP A 125 -12.37 5.12 13.17
CA ASP A 125 -12.65 5.21 11.73
C ASP A 125 -11.45 4.72 10.88
N LEU A 126 -10.22 4.85 11.40
CA LEU A 126 -9.00 4.22 10.86
C LEU A 126 -8.87 2.76 11.31
N LYS A 127 -8.92 1.83 10.36
CA LYS A 127 -8.78 0.39 10.56
C LYS A 127 -7.69 -0.15 9.63
N SER A 128 -6.73 -0.88 10.18
CA SER A 128 -5.64 -1.49 9.41
C SER A 128 -5.48 -2.96 9.74
N TYR A 129 -5.09 -3.74 8.73
CA TYR A 129 -4.84 -5.17 8.86
C TYR A 129 -3.48 -5.51 8.24
N VAL A 130 -2.60 -6.17 8.98
CA VAL A 130 -1.26 -6.56 8.51
C VAL A 130 -1.20 -8.06 8.23
N ARG A 131 -0.53 -8.42 7.15
CA ARG A 131 -0.29 -9.79 6.69
C ARG A 131 1.10 -9.91 6.09
N LEU A 132 1.58 -11.14 5.91
CA LEU A 132 2.73 -11.43 5.07
C LEU A 132 2.50 -10.92 3.65
N ALA A 133 3.53 -10.30 3.05
CA ALA A 133 3.54 -9.96 1.62
C ALA A 133 4.23 -11.10 0.86
N PRO A 134 3.51 -11.83 0.00
CA PRO A 134 4.15 -12.74 -0.93
C PRO A 134 5.12 -11.99 -1.84
N ARG A 135 6.21 -12.68 -2.17
CA ARG A 135 7.19 -12.25 -3.17
C ARG A 135 6.51 -12.11 -4.52
N GLU A 136 6.71 -10.96 -5.18
CA GLU A 136 6.22 -10.73 -6.54
C GLU A 136 7.00 -11.61 -7.53
N GLU A 137 6.34 -12.64 -8.08
CA GLU A 137 6.88 -13.58 -9.07
C GLU A 137 6.01 -13.63 -10.35
N PRO A 138 6.61 -13.73 -11.55
CA PRO A 138 5.89 -13.94 -12.81
C PRO A 138 5.12 -15.26 -12.85
N LEU A 139 3.95 -15.26 -13.52
CA LEU A 139 3.06 -16.43 -13.65
C LEU A 139 3.76 -17.74 -14.08
N ARG A 140 4.73 -17.66 -14.99
CA ARG A 140 5.51 -18.82 -15.49
C ARG A 140 6.50 -19.36 -14.45
N ASP A 141 7.01 -18.49 -13.56
CA ASP A 141 8.11 -18.82 -12.64
C ASP A 141 7.58 -19.64 -11.44
N LEU A 142 6.25 -19.62 -11.22
CA LEU A 142 5.53 -20.50 -10.29
C LEU A 142 5.78 -22.00 -10.53
N LEU A 143 6.07 -22.41 -11.78
CA LEU A 143 6.35 -23.81 -12.14
C LEU A 143 7.74 -24.29 -11.73
N GLY A 144 8.60 -23.41 -11.22
CA GLY A 144 9.89 -23.77 -10.66
C GLY A 144 9.80 -23.97 -9.15
N GLU A 145 10.53 -23.13 -8.43
CA GLU A 145 10.70 -23.15 -6.98
C GLU A 145 9.38 -23.19 -6.16
N PRO A 146 8.30 -22.45 -6.49
CA PRO A 146 7.03 -22.54 -5.76
C PRO A 146 6.32 -23.89 -5.94
N LEU A 147 6.32 -24.46 -7.15
CA LEU A 147 5.76 -25.80 -7.42
C LEU A 147 6.58 -26.90 -6.72
N ALA A 148 7.90 -26.76 -6.68
CA ALA A 148 8.77 -27.66 -5.93
C ALA A 148 8.43 -27.64 -4.42
N ARG A 149 8.28 -26.45 -3.81
CA ARG A 149 7.84 -26.32 -2.41
C ARG A 149 6.45 -26.90 -2.17
N LEU A 150 5.49 -26.68 -3.08
CA LEU A 150 4.17 -27.30 -2.99
C LEU A 150 4.27 -28.83 -2.92
N ARG A 151 5.08 -29.46 -3.79
CA ARG A 151 5.30 -30.92 -3.75
C ARG A 151 5.91 -31.38 -2.43
N THR A 152 6.85 -30.64 -1.86
CA THR A 152 7.39 -30.93 -0.51
C THR A 152 6.30 -30.84 0.56
N SER A 153 5.50 -29.78 0.60
CA SER A 153 4.41 -29.62 1.57
C SER A 153 3.32 -30.69 1.43
N LEU A 154 2.93 -31.06 0.21
CA LEU A 154 1.92 -32.11 -0.03
C LEU A 154 2.36 -33.51 0.41
N ARG A 155 3.68 -33.74 0.55
CA ARG A 155 4.28 -34.97 1.08
C ARG A 155 4.54 -34.95 2.59
N ALA A 156 4.35 -33.81 3.25
CA ALA A 156 4.55 -33.62 4.68
C ALA A 156 3.29 -34.01 5.49
N ASP A 157 3.13 -33.51 6.71
CA ASP A 157 1.89 -33.70 7.46
C ASP A 157 0.72 -32.86 6.89
N GLY A 158 -0.50 -33.16 7.35
CA GLY A 158 -1.71 -32.47 6.89
C GLY A 158 -1.72 -30.96 7.17
N ALA A 159 -1.01 -30.47 8.19
CA ALA A 159 -0.95 -29.03 8.49
C ALA A 159 0.02 -28.30 7.54
N GLU A 160 1.17 -28.90 7.22
CA GLU A 160 2.09 -28.38 6.20
C GLU A 160 1.48 -28.45 4.80
N ALA A 161 0.83 -29.57 4.43
CA ALA A 161 0.11 -29.71 3.16
C ALA A 161 -0.99 -28.65 3.01
N LEU A 162 -1.77 -28.44 4.06
CA LEU A 162 -2.85 -27.46 4.12
C LEU A 162 -2.35 -26.01 3.97
N ASP A 163 -1.27 -25.62 4.64
CA ASP A 163 -0.70 -24.27 4.47
C ASP A 163 0.02 -24.11 3.12
N GLY A 164 0.63 -25.16 2.56
CA GLY A 164 1.20 -25.16 1.20
C GLY A 164 0.13 -24.94 0.11
N LEU A 165 -1.01 -25.65 0.21
CA LEU A 165 -2.18 -25.48 -0.65
C LEU A 165 -2.72 -24.04 -0.61
N ARG A 166 -2.81 -23.45 0.58
CA ARG A 166 -3.23 -22.06 0.77
C ARG A 166 -2.23 -21.06 0.20
N LEU A 167 -0.93 -21.33 0.37
CA LEU A 167 0.16 -20.45 -0.07
C LEU A 167 0.28 -20.41 -1.60
N VAL A 168 0.18 -21.54 -2.30
CA VAL A 168 0.25 -21.55 -3.77
C VAL A 168 -0.93 -20.81 -4.42
N SER A 169 -2.15 -20.92 -3.85
CA SER A 169 -3.29 -20.06 -4.25
C SER A 169 -2.96 -18.58 -4.06
N CYS A 170 -2.29 -18.21 -2.95
CA CYS A 170 -1.88 -16.83 -2.70
C CYS A 170 -0.83 -16.30 -3.67
N LEU A 171 0.17 -17.11 -4.02
CA LEU A 171 1.19 -16.77 -5.01
C LEU A 171 0.59 -16.62 -6.41
N LEU A 172 -0.21 -17.58 -6.86
CA LEU A 172 -0.93 -17.53 -8.13
C LEU A 172 -1.84 -16.29 -8.21
N ARG A 173 -2.54 -15.95 -7.13
CA ARG A 173 -3.43 -14.79 -7.09
C ARG A 173 -2.68 -13.48 -7.30
N ASP A 174 -1.51 -13.27 -6.68
CA ASP A 174 -0.75 -12.04 -6.93
C ASP A 174 -0.09 -12.06 -8.31
N ALA A 175 0.45 -13.19 -8.77
CA ALA A 175 1.01 -13.33 -10.12
C ALA A 175 -0.02 -12.98 -11.23
N LEU A 176 -1.24 -13.50 -11.15
CA LEU A 176 -2.34 -13.14 -12.05
C LEU A 176 -2.78 -11.68 -11.90
N ALA A 177 -2.80 -11.16 -10.67
CA ALA A 177 -3.12 -9.75 -10.43
C ALA A 177 -2.01 -8.80 -10.94
N ASN A 178 -0.74 -9.22 -10.97
CA ASN A 178 0.38 -8.48 -11.57
C ASN A 178 0.28 -8.50 -13.09
N ALA A 179 0.02 -9.67 -13.68
CA ALA A 179 -0.21 -9.81 -15.12
C ALA A 179 -1.38 -8.93 -15.61
N GLU A 180 -2.52 -8.94 -14.89
CA GLU A 180 -3.66 -8.08 -15.22
C GLU A 180 -3.30 -6.60 -15.05
N ARG A 181 -2.60 -6.21 -13.97
CA ARG A 181 -2.12 -4.84 -13.76
C ARG A 181 -1.30 -4.33 -14.95
N HIS A 182 -0.33 -5.10 -15.44
CA HIS A 182 0.53 -4.67 -16.55
C HIS A 182 -0.25 -4.51 -17.86
N ILE A 183 -1.05 -5.53 -18.23
CA ILE A 183 -1.95 -5.48 -19.40
C ILE A 183 -2.89 -4.28 -19.33
N VAL A 184 -3.42 -3.96 -18.15
CA VAL A 184 -4.33 -2.83 -17.93
C VAL A 184 -3.62 -1.48 -18.03
N VAL A 185 -2.46 -1.32 -17.38
CA VAL A 185 -1.71 -0.06 -17.40
C VAL A 185 -1.25 0.28 -18.82
N GLU A 186 -0.78 -0.71 -19.59
CA GLU A 186 -0.35 -0.54 -20.97
C GLU A 186 -1.52 -0.28 -21.93
N LEU A 187 -2.66 -0.94 -21.73
CA LEU A 187 -3.89 -0.63 -22.46
C LEU A 187 -4.32 0.82 -22.24
N GLU A 188 -4.37 1.26 -20.98
CA GLU A 188 -4.83 2.59 -20.60
C GLU A 188 -3.80 3.68 -20.96
N SER A 189 -2.50 3.41 -20.97
CA SER A 189 -1.48 4.35 -21.48
C SER A 189 -1.59 4.50 -23.00
N SER A 190 -1.72 3.40 -23.74
CA SER A 190 -1.82 3.39 -25.20
C SER A 190 -3.06 4.11 -25.72
N GLN A 191 -4.21 3.94 -25.04
CA GLN A 191 -5.42 4.70 -25.33
C GLN A 191 -5.26 6.20 -25.03
N ARG A 192 -4.61 6.56 -23.92
CA ARG A 192 -4.29 7.97 -23.58
C ARG A 192 -3.36 8.60 -24.61
N GLU A 193 -2.36 7.86 -25.11
CA GLU A 193 -1.44 8.37 -26.13
C GLU A 193 -2.12 8.58 -27.48
N PHE A 194 -2.92 7.61 -27.94
CA PHE A 194 -3.72 7.75 -29.15
C PHE A 194 -4.65 8.97 -29.10
N ALA A 195 -5.32 9.20 -27.96
CA ALA A 195 -6.15 10.37 -27.75
C ALA A 195 -5.36 11.70 -27.75
N ARG A 196 -4.12 11.71 -27.20
CA ARG A 196 -3.20 12.86 -27.27
C ARG A 196 -2.75 13.14 -28.72
N ARG A 197 -2.29 12.11 -29.44
CA ARG A 197 -1.88 12.22 -30.86
C ARG A 197 -3.01 12.79 -31.73
N ARG A 198 -4.26 12.36 -31.50
CA ARG A 198 -5.45 12.85 -32.21
C ARG A 198 -5.74 14.34 -31.92
N LYS A 199 -5.72 14.76 -30.65
CA LYS A 199 -5.87 16.18 -30.29
C LYS A 199 -4.76 17.07 -30.85
N GLY A 200 -3.52 16.57 -30.89
CA GLY A 200 -2.38 17.29 -31.48
C GLY A 200 -2.50 17.53 -32.99
N LYS A 201 -3.32 16.73 -33.71
CA LYS A 201 -3.61 16.92 -35.14
C LYS A 201 -4.80 17.85 -35.43
N GLY A 202 -5.33 18.54 -34.42
CA GLY A 202 -6.43 19.51 -34.60
C GLY A 202 -7.82 18.88 -34.80
N GLU A 203 -7.95 17.56 -34.69
CA GLU A 203 -9.26 16.89 -34.80
C GLU A 203 -10.14 17.22 -33.58
N SER A 204 -11.16 18.06 -33.80
CA SER A 204 -12.10 18.50 -32.76
C SER A 204 -12.86 17.33 -32.14
N SER A 205 -13.10 17.39 -30.83
CA SER A 205 -13.68 16.27 -30.05
C SER A 205 -15.19 16.04 -30.26
N GLY A 206 -15.81 16.69 -31.27
CA GLY A 206 -17.22 16.50 -31.65
C GLY A 206 -17.44 15.59 -32.85
N VAL A 207 -16.40 15.29 -33.66
CA VAL A 207 -16.56 14.47 -34.86
C VAL A 207 -16.53 12.97 -34.51
N MET A 208 -17.72 12.36 -34.50
CA MET A 208 -17.87 10.90 -34.38
C MET A 208 -17.09 10.22 -35.52
N PRO A 209 -16.19 9.26 -35.23
CA PRO A 209 -15.21 8.80 -36.21
C PRO A 209 -15.87 8.04 -37.37
N LYS A 210 -15.33 8.21 -38.58
CA LYS A 210 -15.64 7.31 -39.70
C LYS A 210 -15.22 5.88 -39.30
N PRO A 211 -16.07 4.84 -39.51
CA PRO A 211 -15.64 3.45 -39.35
C PRO A 211 -14.44 3.20 -40.27
N GLY A 212 -13.43 2.46 -39.78
CA GLY A 212 -12.10 2.37 -40.39
C GLY A 212 -11.01 3.11 -39.62
N THR A 213 -11.32 4.14 -38.83
CA THR A 213 -10.33 4.93 -38.06
C THR A 213 -9.93 4.23 -36.74
N HIS A 214 -9.51 2.96 -36.81
CA HIS A 214 -9.34 2.10 -35.65
C HIS A 214 -8.05 2.39 -34.87
N TRP A 215 -8.18 2.44 -33.53
CA TRP A 215 -7.05 2.26 -32.63
C TRP A 215 -6.55 0.81 -32.78
N THR A 216 -5.30 0.65 -33.20
CA THR A 216 -4.65 -0.66 -33.30
C THR A 216 -4.03 -1.05 -31.95
N LEU A 217 -4.12 -2.33 -31.59
CA LEU A 217 -3.48 -2.86 -30.40
C LEU A 217 -1.95 -2.77 -30.54
N PRO A 218 -1.20 -2.27 -29.53
CA PRO A 218 0.26 -2.29 -29.56
C PRO A 218 0.80 -3.72 -29.63
N ARG A 219 1.84 -3.95 -30.43
CA ARG A 219 2.50 -5.27 -30.56
C ARG A 219 3.01 -5.81 -29.22
N SER A 220 3.47 -4.93 -28.33
CA SER A 220 3.90 -5.27 -26.97
C SER A 220 2.76 -5.81 -26.11
N LEU A 221 1.62 -5.11 -26.10
CA LEU A 221 0.41 -5.53 -25.39
C LEU A 221 -0.18 -6.81 -25.97
N GLU A 222 -0.20 -6.95 -27.29
CA GLU A 222 -0.62 -8.19 -27.96
C GLU A 222 0.29 -9.36 -27.57
N MET A 223 1.61 -9.17 -27.57
CA MET A 223 2.60 -10.19 -27.18
C MET A 223 2.44 -10.59 -25.71
N GLN A 224 2.19 -9.64 -24.79
CA GLN A 224 1.89 -9.94 -23.39
C GLN A 224 0.63 -10.78 -23.24
N VAL A 225 -0.45 -10.42 -23.94
CA VAL A 225 -1.74 -11.13 -23.89
C VAL A 225 -1.58 -12.54 -24.46
N ARG A 226 -0.94 -12.69 -25.63
CA ARG A 226 -0.65 -14.02 -26.23
C ARG A 226 0.23 -14.87 -25.31
N ARG A 227 1.25 -14.30 -24.66
CA ARG A 227 2.09 -15.02 -23.70
C ARG A 227 1.33 -15.44 -22.44
N ALA A 228 0.42 -14.61 -21.94
CA ALA A 228 -0.44 -14.99 -20.81
C ALA A 228 -1.37 -16.15 -21.16
N MET A 229 -1.79 -16.26 -22.42
CA MET A 229 -2.57 -17.40 -22.94
C MET A 229 -1.73 -18.66 -23.24
N GLU A 230 -0.44 -18.52 -23.54
CA GLU A 230 0.47 -19.68 -23.68
C GLU A 230 0.84 -20.27 -22.32
N VAL A 231 1.15 -19.40 -21.35
CA VAL A 231 1.61 -19.80 -20.01
C VAL A 231 0.44 -20.22 -19.12
N GLY A 232 -0.69 -19.50 -19.16
CA GLY A 232 -1.78 -19.67 -18.20
C GLY A 232 -2.38 -21.09 -18.14
N PRO A 233 -2.76 -21.71 -19.28
CA PRO A 233 -3.27 -23.08 -19.31
C PRO A 233 -2.27 -24.09 -18.75
N ARG A 234 -0.99 -24.00 -19.13
CA ARG A 234 0.06 -24.88 -18.58
C ARG A 234 0.20 -24.74 -17.06
N VAL A 235 0.08 -23.51 -16.52
CA VAL A 235 0.14 -23.26 -15.07
C VAL A 235 -1.11 -23.78 -14.35
N LEU A 236 -2.29 -23.68 -14.96
CA LEU A 236 -3.52 -24.30 -14.47
C LEU A 236 -3.38 -25.84 -14.41
N GLU A 237 -2.96 -26.45 -15.52
CA GLU A 237 -2.81 -27.90 -15.69
C GLU A 237 -1.77 -28.49 -14.74
N GLU A 238 -0.55 -27.92 -14.68
CA GLU A 238 0.53 -28.40 -13.78
C GLU A 238 0.19 -28.27 -12.29
N LEU A 239 -0.48 -27.19 -11.87
CA LEU A 239 -0.87 -27.00 -10.47
C LEU A 239 -1.95 -27.99 -10.06
N ILE A 240 -3.01 -28.14 -10.86
CA ILE A 240 -4.11 -29.07 -10.56
C ILE A 240 -3.63 -30.52 -10.66
N GLY A 241 -2.86 -30.86 -11.69
CA GLY A 241 -2.27 -32.18 -11.87
C GLY A 241 -1.31 -32.56 -10.74
N THR A 242 -0.46 -31.63 -10.29
CA THR A 242 0.42 -31.87 -9.13
C THR A 242 -0.38 -32.09 -7.85
N ILE A 243 -1.41 -31.28 -7.57
CA ILE A 243 -2.25 -31.46 -6.38
C ILE A 243 -2.98 -32.82 -6.41
N ALA A 244 -3.49 -33.24 -7.57
CA ALA A 244 -4.18 -34.52 -7.73
C ALA A 244 -3.22 -35.73 -7.62
N HIS A 245 -2.02 -35.64 -8.18
CA HIS A 245 -1.01 -36.70 -8.15
C HIS A 245 -0.43 -36.92 -6.74
N GLU A 246 0.09 -35.85 -6.12
CA GLU A 246 0.82 -35.91 -4.84
C GLU A 246 -0.08 -36.36 -3.66
N LEU A 247 -1.38 -36.08 -3.73
CA LEU A 247 -2.36 -36.55 -2.74
C LEU A 247 -3.03 -37.87 -3.14
N GLY A 248 -3.15 -38.18 -4.44
CA GLY A 248 -3.72 -39.43 -4.93
C GLY A 248 -2.83 -40.66 -4.70
N GLU A 249 -1.52 -40.48 -4.57
CA GLU A 249 -0.58 -41.56 -4.21
C GLU A 249 -0.53 -41.86 -2.70
N ARG A 250 -1.20 -41.05 -1.85
CA ARG A 250 -1.13 -41.15 -0.39
C ARG A 250 -2.37 -41.82 0.20
N ALA A 251 -2.16 -42.91 0.92
CA ALA A 251 -3.20 -43.61 1.67
C ALA A 251 -3.50 -43.01 3.07
N ASP A 252 -2.74 -41.98 3.48
CA ASP A 252 -2.72 -41.41 4.83
C ASP A 252 -3.23 -39.96 4.92
N VAL A 253 -3.78 -39.41 3.82
CA VAL A 253 -4.32 -38.03 3.78
C VAL A 253 -5.64 -37.95 4.55
N ASP A 254 -5.80 -36.93 5.39
CA ASP A 254 -7.05 -36.67 6.10
C ASP A 254 -8.09 -35.93 5.24
N ASP A 255 -9.37 -36.12 5.57
CA ASP A 255 -10.52 -35.54 4.86
C ASP A 255 -10.48 -34.00 4.78
N THR A 256 -9.88 -33.32 5.77
CA THR A 256 -9.70 -31.86 5.75
C THR A 256 -8.70 -31.44 4.68
N THR A 257 -7.62 -32.20 4.50
CA THR A 257 -6.58 -31.93 3.49
C THR A 257 -7.08 -32.25 2.08
N LEU A 258 -7.86 -33.33 1.91
CA LEU A 258 -8.53 -33.64 0.64
C LEU A 258 -9.55 -32.54 0.27
N THR A 259 -10.44 -32.17 1.19
CA THR A 259 -11.41 -31.08 1.00
C THR A 259 -10.69 -29.75 0.70
N ALA A 260 -9.58 -29.45 1.38
CA ALA A 260 -8.75 -28.28 1.12
C ALA A 260 -8.14 -28.28 -0.29
N ALA A 261 -7.69 -29.44 -0.78
CA ALA A 261 -7.14 -29.60 -2.11
C ALA A 261 -8.20 -29.36 -3.19
N ASP A 262 -9.41 -29.89 -3.01
CA ASP A 262 -10.55 -29.63 -3.88
C ASP A 262 -10.93 -28.14 -3.90
N TRP A 263 -11.01 -27.50 -2.73
CA TRP A 263 -11.25 -26.06 -2.62
C TRP A 263 -10.18 -25.23 -3.34
N VAL A 264 -8.91 -25.65 -3.28
CA VAL A 264 -7.81 -24.96 -3.97
C VAL A 264 -7.82 -25.21 -5.48
N LYS A 265 -8.11 -26.42 -5.96
CA LYS A 265 -8.33 -26.70 -7.39
C LYS A 265 -9.45 -25.82 -7.96
N ALA A 266 -10.59 -25.73 -7.25
CA ALA A 266 -11.69 -24.84 -7.63
C ALA A 266 -11.27 -23.36 -7.68
N GLU A 267 -10.51 -22.88 -6.69
CA GLU A 267 -10.06 -21.48 -6.68
C GLU A 267 -9.04 -21.18 -7.78
N ILE A 268 -8.10 -22.10 -8.08
CA ILE A 268 -7.15 -21.97 -9.19
C ILE A 268 -7.92 -21.75 -10.51
N SER A 269 -8.86 -22.63 -10.84
CA SER A 269 -9.70 -22.52 -12.04
C SER A 269 -10.53 -21.23 -12.06
N LEU A 270 -11.16 -20.85 -10.95
CA LEU A 270 -11.89 -19.57 -10.82
C LEU A 270 -10.98 -18.35 -11.05
N MET A 271 -9.73 -18.39 -10.60
CA MET A 271 -8.78 -17.29 -10.79
C MET A 271 -8.37 -17.14 -12.25
N PHE A 272 -8.13 -18.24 -12.97
CA PHE A 272 -7.85 -18.22 -14.41
C PHE A 272 -9.06 -17.79 -15.26
N GLU A 273 -10.24 -18.37 -15.02
CA GLU A 273 -11.51 -17.99 -15.66
C GLU A 273 -11.74 -16.48 -15.53
N ALA A 274 -11.64 -15.96 -14.29
CA ALA A 274 -11.91 -14.57 -14.02
C ALA A 274 -10.79 -13.64 -14.53
N PHE A 275 -9.52 -14.08 -14.58
CA PHE A 275 -8.41 -13.34 -15.20
C PHE A 275 -8.65 -13.16 -16.71
N PHE A 276 -8.78 -14.26 -17.45
CA PHE A 276 -8.98 -14.21 -18.90
C PHE A 276 -10.29 -13.48 -19.26
N GLY A 277 -11.37 -13.72 -18.50
CA GLY A 277 -12.65 -13.03 -18.67
C GLY A 277 -12.59 -11.51 -18.43
N ARG A 278 -11.77 -11.02 -17.48
CA ARG A 278 -11.57 -9.57 -17.27
C ARG A 278 -10.73 -8.95 -18.39
N VAL A 279 -9.65 -9.60 -18.80
CA VAL A 279 -8.78 -9.15 -19.90
C VAL A 279 -9.56 -9.09 -21.22
N ALA A 280 -10.28 -10.16 -21.58
CA ALA A 280 -11.14 -10.20 -22.77
C ALA A 280 -12.20 -9.08 -22.75
N ARG A 281 -12.85 -8.84 -21.61
CA ARG A 281 -13.87 -7.79 -21.45
C ARG A 281 -13.29 -6.38 -21.60
N LYS A 282 -12.07 -6.12 -21.11
CA LYS A 282 -11.37 -4.84 -21.30
C LYS A 282 -10.95 -4.64 -22.76
N LEU A 283 -10.31 -5.65 -23.37
CA LEU A 283 -9.88 -5.59 -24.77
C LEU A 283 -11.06 -5.45 -25.75
N LYS A 284 -12.18 -6.14 -25.51
CA LYS A 284 -13.42 -5.98 -26.30
C LYS A 284 -13.97 -4.55 -26.21
N ARG A 285 -13.93 -3.92 -25.02
CA ARG A 285 -14.32 -2.51 -24.84
C ARG A 285 -13.34 -1.52 -25.48
N ALA A 286 -12.09 -1.93 -25.67
CA ALA A 286 -11.07 -1.13 -26.35
C ALA A 286 -11.14 -1.22 -27.89
N GLY A 287 -11.88 -2.18 -28.45
CA GLY A 287 -11.92 -2.43 -29.89
C GLY A 287 -10.76 -3.29 -30.41
N ALA A 288 -10.15 -4.12 -29.56
CA ALA A 288 -9.09 -5.04 -29.94
C ALA A 288 -9.57 -6.12 -30.95
N PRO A 289 -8.65 -6.78 -31.69
CA PRO A 289 -8.99 -7.80 -32.70
C PRO A 289 -9.92 -8.90 -32.17
N ARG A 290 -10.93 -9.25 -32.95
CA ARG A 290 -11.97 -10.23 -32.58
C ARG A 290 -11.37 -11.58 -32.19
N GLU A 291 -10.43 -12.08 -33.00
CA GLU A 291 -9.71 -13.35 -32.78
C GLU A 291 -9.04 -13.40 -31.39
N LEU A 292 -8.39 -12.31 -30.96
CA LEU A 292 -7.71 -12.25 -29.66
C LEU A 292 -8.72 -12.30 -28.50
N VAL A 293 -9.87 -11.64 -28.66
CA VAL A 293 -10.96 -11.69 -27.66
C VAL A 293 -11.63 -13.06 -27.61
N GLU A 294 -11.82 -13.71 -28.76
CA GLU A 294 -12.40 -15.06 -28.84
C GLU A 294 -11.44 -16.12 -28.29
N ALA A 295 -10.15 -16.04 -28.60
CA ALA A 295 -9.14 -16.96 -28.08
C ALA A 295 -8.92 -16.78 -26.56
N LEU A 296 -8.96 -15.55 -26.02
CA LEU A 296 -9.03 -15.32 -24.57
C LEU A 296 -10.30 -15.91 -23.94
N THR A 297 -11.44 -15.86 -24.65
CA THR A 297 -12.69 -16.47 -24.18
C THR A 297 -12.56 -18.00 -24.18
N GLY A 298 -11.88 -18.59 -25.16
CA GLY A 298 -11.52 -20.00 -25.18
C GLY A 298 -10.64 -20.42 -24.00
N ALA A 299 -9.65 -19.60 -23.63
CA ALA A 299 -8.81 -19.82 -22.45
C ALA A 299 -9.62 -19.72 -21.13
N ALA A 300 -10.57 -18.78 -21.03
CA ALA A 300 -11.49 -18.74 -19.88
C ALA A 300 -12.36 -20.00 -19.80
N LEU A 301 -12.89 -20.48 -20.93
CA LEU A 301 -13.72 -21.69 -20.99
C LEU A 301 -12.90 -22.98 -20.74
N ALA A 302 -11.60 -22.99 -21.00
CA ALA A 302 -10.72 -24.10 -20.61
C ALA A 302 -10.60 -24.21 -19.07
N ALA A 303 -10.50 -23.07 -18.37
CA ALA A 303 -10.52 -23.04 -16.91
C ALA A 303 -11.88 -23.47 -16.31
N VAL A 304 -12.99 -23.26 -17.02
CA VAL A 304 -14.30 -23.81 -16.64
C VAL A 304 -14.30 -25.34 -16.75
N ARG A 305 -13.92 -25.89 -17.91
CA ARG A 305 -13.86 -27.36 -18.10
C ARG A 305 -12.96 -28.05 -17.09
N SER A 306 -11.75 -27.53 -16.87
CA SER A 306 -10.81 -28.07 -15.88
C SER A 306 -11.38 -28.12 -14.44
N ARG A 307 -12.39 -27.30 -14.12
CA ARG A 307 -13.12 -27.37 -12.84
C ARG A 307 -14.24 -28.43 -12.86
N GLU A 308 -14.93 -28.57 -13.99
CA GLU A 308 -15.94 -29.62 -14.23
C GLU A 308 -15.29 -31.01 -14.20
N ASP A 309 -14.12 -31.18 -14.85
CA ASP A 309 -13.28 -32.38 -14.82
C ASP A 309 -12.81 -32.76 -13.39
N CYS A 310 -12.77 -31.80 -12.46
CA CYS A 310 -12.45 -32.02 -11.05
C CYS A 310 -13.69 -32.27 -10.16
N GLY A 311 -14.90 -32.39 -10.73
CA GLY A 311 -16.15 -32.61 -9.98
C GLY A 311 -16.65 -31.38 -9.20
N LEU A 312 -16.10 -30.19 -9.45
CA LEU A 312 -16.29 -29.00 -8.62
C LEU A 312 -17.27 -28.00 -9.27
N GLU A 313 -18.47 -28.48 -9.57
CA GLU A 313 -19.49 -27.72 -10.31
C GLU A 313 -19.92 -26.43 -9.58
N LEU A 314 -19.76 -25.32 -10.29
CA LEU A 314 -20.29 -24.01 -9.93
C LEU A 314 -21.22 -23.54 -11.05
N GLU A 315 -22.45 -24.07 -11.06
CA GLU A 315 -23.43 -23.83 -12.14
C GLU A 315 -23.91 -22.36 -12.22
N LEU A 316 -23.13 -21.51 -12.89
CA LEU A 316 -23.57 -20.22 -13.43
C LEU A 316 -24.10 -20.31 -14.87
N SER A 317 -24.50 -21.50 -15.31
CA SER A 317 -25.15 -21.71 -16.61
C SER A 317 -26.65 -21.42 -16.55
N GLY A 318 -27.23 -21.01 -17.68
CA GLY A 318 -28.66 -20.68 -17.80
C GLY A 318 -29.04 -19.31 -17.23
N SER A 319 -30.35 -19.08 -17.06
CA SER A 319 -30.88 -17.81 -16.56
C SER A 319 -30.44 -17.57 -15.11
N LEU A 320 -29.60 -16.56 -14.90
CA LEU A 320 -29.01 -16.21 -13.60
C LEU A 320 -30.08 -15.78 -12.58
N ARG A 321 -30.64 -16.76 -11.86
CA ARG A 321 -31.46 -16.52 -10.67
C ARG A 321 -30.61 -15.84 -9.59
N PRO A 322 -31.09 -14.80 -8.88
CA PRO A 322 -30.28 -14.06 -7.91
C PRO A 322 -29.61 -14.95 -6.86
N GLU A 323 -30.33 -15.97 -6.37
CA GLU A 323 -29.90 -16.88 -5.32
C GLU A 323 -28.67 -17.72 -5.74
N ARG A 324 -28.55 -18.08 -7.03
CA ARG A 324 -27.37 -18.77 -7.58
C ARG A 324 -26.15 -17.82 -7.63
N VAL A 325 -26.36 -16.56 -7.96
CA VAL A 325 -25.28 -15.55 -8.01
C VAL A 325 -24.79 -15.22 -6.59
N GLU A 326 -25.70 -15.12 -5.63
CA GLU A 326 -25.39 -14.93 -4.21
C GLU A 326 -24.62 -16.13 -3.63
N HIS A 327 -25.04 -17.35 -3.93
CA HIS A 327 -24.34 -18.57 -3.50
C HIS A 327 -22.92 -18.64 -4.07
N PHE A 328 -22.74 -18.34 -5.36
CA PHE A 328 -21.43 -18.30 -6.01
C PHE A 328 -20.50 -17.25 -5.39
N GLU A 329 -20.95 -16.00 -5.18
CA GLU A 329 -20.11 -14.98 -4.53
C GLU A 329 -19.83 -15.33 -3.06
N PHE A 330 -20.74 -16.01 -2.36
CA PHE A 330 -20.49 -16.55 -1.02
C PHE A 330 -19.37 -17.61 -1.04
N GLN A 331 -19.47 -18.65 -1.89
CA GLN A 331 -18.44 -19.69 -2.01
C GLN A 331 -17.08 -19.09 -2.41
N ARG A 332 -17.07 -18.20 -3.40
CA ARG A 332 -15.88 -17.44 -3.84
C ARG A 332 -15.28 -16.58 -2.71
N HIS A 333 -16.09 -16.04 -1.80
CA HIS A 333 -15.61 -15.34 -0.61
C HIS A 333 -15.00 -16.33 0.40
N VAL A 334 -15.65 -17.47 0.66
CA VAL A 334 -15.17 -18.53 1.56
C VAL A 334 -13.81 -19.06 1.11
N LEU A 335 -13.67 -19.48 -0.16
CA LEU A 335 -12.40 -19.94 -0.74
C LEU A 335 -11.27 -18.93 -0.54
N LYS A 336 -11.53 -17.66 -0.90
CA LYS A 336 -10.56 -16.57 -0.74
C LYS A 336 -10.18 -16.32 0.73
N ARG A 337 -11.13 -16.43 1.69
CA ARG A 337 -10.83 -16.31 3.13
C ARG A 337 -10.03 -17.50 3.63
N PHE A 338 -10.35 -18.71 3.17
CA PHE A 338 -9.64 -19.93 3.50
C PHE A 338 -8.18 -19.89 3.01
N THR A 339 -7.92 -19.57 1.75
CA THR A 339 -6.54 -19.53 1.23
C THR A 339 -5.75 -18.33 1.71
N SER A 340 -6.36 -17.14 1.85
CA SER A 340 -5.65 -16.00 2.47
C SER A 340 -5.40 -16.15 3.98
N SER A 341 -5.96 -17.18 4.65
CA SER A 341 -5.73 -17.43 6.08
C SER A 341 -4.26 -17.62 6.45
N VAL A 342 -3.47 -18.23 5.56
CA VAL A 342 -2.03 -18.50 5.77
C VAL A 342 -1.19 -17.23 5.91
N LEU A 343 -1.65 -16.10 5.33
CA LEU A 343 -0.90 -14.84 5.32
C LEU A 343 -1.14 -13.97 6.57
N TRP A 344 -2.21 -14.18 7.32
CA TRP A 344 -2.59 -13.24 8.38
C TRP A 344 -1.70 -13.37 9.63
N LEU A 345 -1.30 -12.22 10.16
CA LEU A 345 -0.46 -12.10 11.34
C LEU A 345 -1.27 -11.65 12.55
N GLN A 346 -0.85 -12.04 13.75
CA GLN A 346 -1.46 -11.53 14.97
C GLN A 346 -0.97 -10.10 15.21
N THR A 347 -1.89 -9.19 15.54
CA THR A 347 -1.57 -7.78 15.83
C THR A 347 -2.08 -7.42 17.21
N ARG A 348 -1.23 -6.84 18.06
CA ARG A 348 -1.57 -6.42 19.42
C ARG A 348 -1.31 -4.92 19.56
N ILE A 349 -2.37 -4.14 19.57
CA ILE A 349 -2.33 -2.68 19.69
C ILE A 349 -2.32 -2.29 21.18
N ARG A 350 -1.45 -1.34 21.54
CA ARG A 350 -1.26 -0.81 22.90
C ARG A 350 -1.07 0.71 22.87
N GLU A 351 -1.48 1.38 23.94
CA GLU A 351 -1.25 2.82 24.13
C GLU A 351 -0.19 3.06 25.22
N PRO A 352 1.12 3.08 24.90
CA PRO A 352 2.17 3.16 25.91
C PRO A 352 2.08 4.45 26.74
N GLY A 353 1.65 5.56 26.13
CA GLY A 353 1.44 6.83 26.83
C GLY A 353 0.35 6.79 27.90
N ARG A 354 -0.64 5.86 27.84
CA ARG A 354 -1.78 5.85 28.78
C ARG A 354 -1.33 5.61 30.23
N TRP A 355 -0.52 4.57 30.47
CA TRP A 355 -0.01 4.27 31.82
C TRP A 355 0.89 5.39 32.37
N ILE A 356 1.74 5.96 31.50
CA ILE A 356 2.67 7.03 31.88
C ILE A 356 1.91 8.33 32.23
N ARG A 357 0.84 8.67 31.49
CA ARG A 357 -0.08 9.75 31.87
C ARG A 357 -0.65 9.54 33.27
N HIS A 358 -1.11 8.33 33.61
CA HIS A 358 -1.64 8.05 34.96
C HIS A 358 -0.58 8.18 36.07
N ALA A 359 0.66 7.74 35.82
CA ALA A 359 1.77 7.90 36.77
C ALA A 359 2.12 9.40 37.00
N LEU A 360 2.25 10.18 35.92
CA LEU A 360 2.48 11.63 36.00
C LEU A 360 1.30 12.38 36.64
N TYR A 361 0.06 11.92 36.41
CA TYR A 361 -1.13 12.47 37.06
C TYR A 361 -1.17 12.22 38.57
N ALA A 362 -0.63 11.09 39.04
CA ALA A 362 -0.44 10.84 40.46
C ALA A 362 0.61 11.80 41.06
N ILE A 363 1.73 12.02 40.37
CA ILE A 363 2.75 13.00 40.77
C ILE A 363 2.17 14.43 40.84
N ALA A 364 1.37 14.83 39.85
CA ALA A 364 0.66 16.12 39.85
C ALA A 364 -0.29 16.27 41.05
N ALA A 365 -1.04 15.22 41.39
CA ALA A 365 -1.93 15.21 42.55
C ALA A 365 -1.15 15.29 43.88
N SER A 366 -0.03 14.57 44.00
CA SER A 366 0.85 14.62 45.17
C SER A 366 1.49 15.99 45.36
N ALA A 367 1.99 16.62 44.29
CA ALA A 367 2.57 17.97 44.34
C ALA A 367 1.52 19.01 44.77
N ALA A 368 0.31 18.95 44.19
CA ALA A 368 -0.79 19.83 44.55
C ALA A 368 -1.32 19.59 45.99
N MET A 369 -1.23 18.36 46.50
CA MET A 369 -1.55 18.07 47.90
C MET A 369 -0.46 18.59 48.85
N ALA A 370 0.82 18.43 48.52
CA ALA A 370 1.93 18.97 49.30
C ALA A 370 1.85 20.51 49.41
N PHE A 371 1.50 21.20 48.32
CA PHE A 371 1.21 22.64 48.34
C PHE A 371 0.09 22.99 49.33
N ALA A 372 -1.03 22.27 49.30
CA ALA A 372 -2.16 22.56 50.20
C ALA A 372 -1.83 22.28 51.68
N VAL A 373 -1.03 21.23 51.97
CA VAL A 373 -0.54 20.96 53.33
C VAL A 373 0.40 22.07 53.80
N GLY A 374 1.33 22.52 52.94
CA GLY A 374 2.20 23.65 53.24
C GLY A 374 1.42 24.95 53.51
N ALA A 375 0.40 25.25 52.70
CA ALA A 375 -0.48 26.39 52.90
C ALA A 375 -1.30 26.30 54.21
N ALA A 376 -1.77 25.10 54.58
CA ALA A 376 -2.45 24.89 55.86
C ALA A 376 -1.52 25.09 57.06
N LEU A 377 -0.29 24.55 57.00
CA LEU A 377 0.72 24.73 58.04
C LEU A 377 1.14 26.20 58.20
N TRP A 378 1.22 26.95 57.09
CA TRP A 378 1.55 28.39 57.11
C TRP A 378 0.44 29.26 57.72
N ASN A 379 -0.83 28.92 57.49
CA ASN A 379 -1.97 29.67 58.06
C ASN A 379 -2.32 29.26 59.51
N GLY A 380 -1.72 28.18 60.02
CA GLY A 380 -1.91 27.72 61.38
C GLY A 380 -3.27 27.10 61.69
N VAL A 381 -3.50 26.84 62.98
CA VAL A 381 -4.78 26.34 63.51
C VAL A 381 -5.81 27.49 63.47
N ALA A 382 -7.09 27.16 63.21
CA ALA A 382 -8.16 28.13 63.04
C ALA A 382 -8.23 29.15 64.22
N PRO A 383 -8.20 30.48 63.94
CA PRO A 383 -8.23 31.50 64.99
C PRO A 383 -9.55 31.48 65.78
N THR A 384 -9.44 31.61 67.11
CA THR A 384 -10.60 31.68 68.02
C THR A 384 -11.42 32.97 67.89
N GLU A 385 -10.83 34.05 67.39
CA GLU A 385 -11.46 35.38 67.34
C GLU A 385 -12.05 35.74 65.97
N SER A 386 -11.55 35.16 64.87
CA SER A 386 -12.15 35.36 63.54
C SER A 386 -11.94 34.18 62.59
N MET A 387 -13.00 33.40 62.36
CA MET A 387 -13.00 32.32 61.35
C MET A 387 -12.97 32.83 59.91
N THR A 388 -13.47 34.04 59.63
CA THR A 388 -13.70 34.53 58.27
C THR A 388 -12.43 34.59 57.40
N PRO A 389 -11.29 35.18 57.85
CA PRO A 389 -10.08 35.21 57.04
C PRO A 389 -9.50 33.81 56.78
N TRP A 390 -9.54 32.94 57.79
CA TRP A 390 -9.08 31.55 57.70
C TRP A 390 -9.91 30.72 56.71
N LEU A 391 -11.25 30.91 56.70
CA LEU A 391 -12.14 30.24 55.76
C LEU A 391 -11.88 30.70 54.31
N PHE A 392 -11.67 32.01 54.08
CA PHE A 392 -11.27 32.50 52.76
C PHE A 392 -9.90 31.94 52.33
N ALA A 393 -8.91 31.92 53.23
CA ALA A 393 -7.59 31.34 52.96
C ALA A 393 -7.67 29.84 52.61
N ALA A 394 -8.50 29.07 53.31
CA ALA A 394 -8.72 27.65 53.04
C ALA A 394 -9.40 27.40 51.68
N VAL A 395 -10.41 28.20 51.32
CA VAL A 395 -11.08 28.13 50.01
C VAL A 395 -10.12 28.51 48.87
N ILE A 396 -9.31 29.55 49.06
CA ILE A 396 -8.29 29.96 48.09
C ILE A 396 -7.21 28.87 47.94
N ALA A 397 -6.69 28.31 49.03
CA ALA A 397 -5.71 27.23 48.99
C ALA A 397 -6.25 25.97 48.29
N TYR A 398 -7.53 25.63 48.50
CA TYR A 398 -8.20 24.54 47.77
C TYR A 398 -8.32 24.83 46.27
N ALA A 399 -8.75 26.04 45.88
CA ALA A 399 -8.87 26.44 44.49
C ALA A 399 -7.49 26.46 43.77
N VAL A 400 -6.45 26.99 44.43
CA VAL A 400 -5.08 26.98 43.90
C VAL A 400 -4.54 25.56 43.75
N LYS A 401 -4.79 24.66 44.73
CA LYS A 401 -4.47 23.23 44.60
C LYS A 401 -5.12 22.59 43.37
N ASP A 402 -6.40 22.85 43.13
CA ASP A 402 -7.11 22.29 41.97
C ASP A 402 -6.54 22.81 40.64
N ARG A 403 -6.33 24.14 40.53
CA ARG A 403 -5.71 24.74 39.33
C ARG A 403 -4.28 24.26 39.11
N LEU A 404 -3.45 24.17 40.16
CA LEU A 404 -2.08 23.65 40.08
C LEU A 404 -2.04 22.20 39.60
N LYS A 405 -2.93 21.35 40.13
CA LYS A 405 -3.09 19.97 39.66
C LYS A 405 -3.45 19.93 38.17
N ALA A 406 -4.43 20.72 37.74
CA ALA A 406 -4.87 20.76 36.35
C ALA A 406 -3.74 21.20 35.39
N ILE A 407 -3.04 22.28 35.72
CA ILE A 407 -1.89 22.80 34.94
C ILE A 407 -0.78 21.75 34.84
N LEU A 408 -0.44 21.06 35.92
CA LEU A 408 0.55 19.98 35.92
C LEU A 408 0.09 18.78 35.06
N GLN A 409 -1.19 18.39 35.14
CA GLN A 409 -1.74 17.29 34.34
C GLN A 409 -1.76 17.62 32.84
N GLU A 410 -2.05 18.87 32.46
CA GLU A 410 -1.98 19.33 31.07
C GLU A 410 -0.54 19.39 30.56
N ALA A 411 0.39 19.98 31.32
CA ALA A 411 1.81 20.03 30.99
C ALA A 411 2.40 18.61 30.81
N PHE A 412 2.11 17.69 31.73
CA PHE A 412 2.54 16.29 31.62
C PHE A 412 1.90 15.56 30.43
N SER A 413 0.65 15.85 30.09
CA SER A 413 0.00 15.28 28.88
C SER A 413 0.71 15.73 27.61
N ASN A 414 1.03 17.02 27.51
CA ASN A 414 1.77 17.58 26.38
C ASN A 414 3.20 17.05 26.29
N VAL A 415 3.86 16.76 27.42
CA VAL A 415 5.16 16.06 27.43
C VAL A 415 5.04 14.62 26.94
N VAL A 416 4.03 13.85 27.39
CA VAL A 416 3.84 12.46 26.92
C VAL A 416 3.51 12.40 25.43
N ALA A 417 2.61 13.25 24.94
CA ALA A 417 2.21 13.29 23.53
C ALA A 417 3.37 13.65 22.58
N ARG A 418 4.42 14.33 23.07
CA ARG A 418 5.64 14.65 22.30
C ARG A 418 6.68 13.54 22.27
N HIS A 419 6.67 12.62 23.24
CA HIS A 419 7.74 11.61 23.41
C HIS A 419 7.29 10.16 23.18
N PHE A 420 5.98 9.88 23.21
CA PHE A 420 5.44 8.53 23.05
C PHE A 420 4.53 8.44 21.82
N PRO A 421 4.44 7.26 21.19
CA PRO A 421 3.44 7.01 20.16
C PRO A 421 2.04 6.94 20.78
N ASP A 422 1.04 7.44 20.04
CA ASP A 422 -0.36 7.32 20.41
C ASP A 422 -0.76 5.84 20.52
N ARG A 423 -0.34 5.06 19.51
CA ARG A 423 -0.47 3.61 19.45
C ARG A 423 0.85 2.95 19.07
N ARG A 424 1.20 1.86 19.76
CA ARG A 424 2.23 0.90 19.38
C ARG A 424 1.58 -0.43 19.04
N TRP A 425 1.96 -1.03 17.92
CA TRP A 425 1.53 -2.36 17.52
C TRP A 425 2.69 -3.34 17.64
N ASP A 426 2.51 -4.43 18.38
CA ASP A 426 3.37 -5.61 18.27
C ASP A 426 2.75 -6.56 17.21
N ILE A 427 3.49 -6.90 16.15
CA ILE A 427 3.06 -7.82 15.08
C ILE A 427 3.81 -9.15 15.25
N THR A 428 3.07 -10.25 15.42
CA THR A 428 3.64 -11.59 15.60
C THR A 428 3.14 -12.60 14.56
N ASP A 429 3.94 -13.64 14.35
CA ASP A 429 3.57 -14.82 13.56
C ASP A 429 2.52 -15.70 14.28
N LYS A 430 2.30 -16.91 13.74
CA LYS A 430 1.44 -17.94 14.36
C LYS A 430 2.04 -18.49 15.68
N THR A 431 3.37 -18.53 15.83
CA THR A 431 4.04 -19.08 17.02
C THR A 431 4.17 -18.09 18.19
N GLY A 432 3.98 -16.79 17.93
CA GLY A 432 4.14 -15.70 18.91
C GLY A 432 5.48 -14.97 18.82
N LYS A 433 6.36 -15.32 17.89
CA LYS A 433 7.57 -14.55 17.54
C LYS A 433 7.16 -13.21 16.93
N ARG A 434 7.75 -12.12 17.40
CA ARG A 434 7.48 -10.77 16.87
C ARG A 434 8.30 -10.53 15.59
N ILE A 435 7.60 -10.28 14.49
CA ILE A 435 8.20 -9.97 13.17
C ILE A 435 8.37 -8.46 12.99
N ALA A 436 7.49 -7.63 13.57
CA ALA A 436 7.56 -6.19 13.41
C ALA A 436 6.98 -5.40 14.61
N ILE A 437 7.38 -4.14 14.70
CA ILE A 437 6.83 -3.12 15.59
C ILE A 437 6.36 -1.95 14.72
N VAL A 438 5.18 -1.41 15.02
CA VAL A 438 4.71 -0.15 14.40
C VAL A 438 4.44 0.87 15.48
N ASP A 439 5.06 2.04 15.37
CA ASP A 439 4.68 3.24 16.14
C ASP A 439 3.82 4.14 15.26
N GLU A 440 2.66 4.52 15.77
CA GLU A 440 1.59 5.17 15.02
C GLU A 440 1.13 6.46 15.73
N HIS A 441 1.04 7.55 14.96
CA HIS A 441 0.66 8.88 15.42
C HIS A 441 -0.45 9.47 14.54
N SER A 442 -1.47 10.09 15.14
CA SER A 442 -2.57 10.72 14.39
C SER A 442 -3.12 11.97 15.09
N GLY A 443 -3.29 13.05 14.31
CA GLY A 443 -3.87 14.30 14.82
C GLY A 443 -3.96 15.40 13.78
N PHE A 444 -4.68 16.47 14.11
CA PHE A 444 -4.72 17.67 13.28
C PHE A 444 -3.46 18.51 13.44
N VAL A 445 -2.99 19.09 12.34
CA VAL A 445 -1.81 19.95 12.27
C VAL A 445 -2.26 21.33 11.79
N PRO A 446 -1.91 22.43 12.48
CA PRO A 446 -2.17 23.79 12.00
C PRO A 446 -1.58 24.00 10.62
N PHE A 447 -2.29 24.69 9.71
CA PHE A 447 -1.87 24.81 8.30
C PHE A 447 -0.47 25.43 8.12
N HIS A 448 0.00 26.24 9.08
CA HIS A 448 1.34 26.82 9.10
C HIS A 448 2.45 25.87 9.58
N ASP A 449 2.12 24.83 10.36
CA ASP A 449 3.05 23.80 10.84
C ASP A 449 3.25 22.66 9.83
N VAL A 450 2.48 22.64 8.74
CA VAL A 450 2.59 21.63 7.68
C VAL A 450 3.90 21.82 6.92
N GLN A 451 4.67 20.72 6.82
CA GLN A 451 5.99 20.71 6.17
C GLN A 451 5.97 21.36 4.76
N PRO A 452 6.93 22.23 4.42
CA PRO A 452 6.94 22.93 3.13
C PRO A 452 6.89 22.00 1.89
N GLU A 453 7.51 20.82 1.96
CA GLU A 453 7.46 19.80 0.91
C GLU A 453 6.04 19.30 0.65
N VAL A 454 5.26 19.06 1.72
CA VAL A 454 3.87 18.58 1.67
C VAL A 454 2.97 19.67 1.09
N LEU A 455 3.18 20.92 1.48
CA LEU A 455 2.48 22.08 0.90
C LEU A 455 2.83 22.27 -0.58
N ALA A 456 4.09 22.09 -0.99
CA ALA A 456 4.51 22.15 -2.38
C ALA A 456 3.84 21.04 -3.22
N ALA A 457 3.81 19.80 -2.71
CA ALA A 457 3.08 18.70 -3.34
C ALA A 457 1.58 18.98 -3.46
N ARG A 458 0.92 19.46 -2.40
CA ARG A 458 -0.50 19.88 -2.40
C ARG A 458 -0.77 20.97 -3.46
N ARG A 459 0.18 21.86 -3.69
CA ARG A 459 0.08 23.02 -4.59
C ARG A 459 0.39 22.72 -6.07
N ARG A 460 0.86 21.52 -6.47
CA ARG A 460 1.24 21.19 -7.87
C ARG A 460 0.21 21.55 -8.95
N THR A 461 -1.09 21.51 -8.66
CA THR A 461 -2.16 21.87 -9.62
C THR A 461 -3.01 23.06 -9.15
N ARG A 462 -2.47 23.93 -8.30
CA ARG A 462 -3.12 25.17 -7.89
C ARG A 462 -2.94 26.20 -9.01
N VAL A 463 -4.03 26.68 -9.59
CA VAL A 463 -4.03 27.72 -10.62
C VAL A 463 -3.76 29.09 -9.99
N HIS A 464 -4.36 29.38 -8.84
CA HIS A 464 -4.16 30.66 -8.14
C HIS A 464 -4.15 30.52 -6.61
N SER A 465 -3.42 31.41 -5.92
CA SER A 465 -3.34 31.45 -4.45
C SER A 465 -4.69 31.59 -3.76
N ILE A 466 -5.63 32.30 -4.39
CA ILE A 466 -6.98 32.55 -3.87
C ILE A 466 -7.82 31.28 -3.70
N GLU A 467 -7.47 30.16 -4.36
CA GLU A 467 -8.13 28.87 -4.12
C GLU A 467 -8.04 28.43 -2.64
N GLU A 468 -6.92 28.74 -1.97
CA GLU A 468 -6.70 28.37 -0.57
C GLU A 468 -7.47 29.28 0.41
N VAL A 469 -7.87 30.48 -0.05
CA VAL A 469 -8.62 31.46 0.74
C VAL A 469 -10.13 31.28 0.53
N ALA A 470 -10.55 31.00 -0.71
CA ALA A 470 -11.93 30.68 -1.06
C ALA A 470 -12.37 29.29 -0.55
N ARG A 471 -11.41 28.47 -0.11
CA ARG A 471 -11.63 27.11 0.40
C ARG A 471 -10.58 26.76 1.46
N PRO A 472 -10.76 27.21 2.71
CA PRO A 472 -9.94 26.75 3.82
C PRO A 472 -10.09 25.23 4.01
N GLU A 473 -9.02 24.60 4.49
CA GLU A 473 -8.89 23.15 4.67
C GLU A 473 -8.13 22.84 5.98
N THR A 474 -8.80 22.22 6.97
CA THR A 474 -8.14 21.57 8.11
C THR A 474 -7.22 20.44 7.62
N VAL A 475 -6.03 20.29 8.23
CA VAL A 475 -5.08 19.25 7.83
C VAL A 475 -5.00 18.15 8.89
N LEU A 476 -5.57 16.98 8.58
CA LEU A 476 -5.41 15.77 9.38
C LEU A 476 -4.14 15.04 8.95
N CYS A 477 -3.21 14.82 9.88
CA CYS A 477 -1.99 14.06 9.64
C CYS A 477 -2.08 12.68 10.32
N HIS A 478 -1.53 11.68 9.63
CA HIS A 478 -1.38 10.32 10.14
C HIS A 478 0.00 9.78 9.71
N LYS A 479 0.78 9.27 10.67
CA LYS A 479 2.15 8.82 10.47
C LYS A 479 2.40 7.46 11.10
N LYS A 480 3.31 6.67 10.51
CA LYS A 480 3.81 5.42 11.09
C LYS A 480 5.32 5.27 10.89
N SER A 481 6.00 4.88 11.95
CA SER A 481 7.36 4.31 11.91
C SER A 481 7.23 2.79 12.02
N PHE A 482 7.51 2.09 10.92
CA PHE A 482 7.45 0.63 10.83
C PHE A 482 8.86 0.05 10.97
N VAL A 483 9.06 -0.88 11.90
CA VAL A 483 10.33 -1.61 12.08
C VAL A 483 10.09 -3.08 11.82
N LEU A 484 10.70 -3.59 10.76
CA LEU A 484 10.65 -4.99 10.33
C LEU A 484 11.91 -5.72 10.80
N ASP A 485 11.75 -6.91 11.38
CA ASP A 485 12.83 -7.83 11.70
C ASP A 485 13.07 -8.77 10.51
N ASN A 486 14.24 -8.62 9.87
CA ASN A 486 14.58 -9.38 8.66
C ASN A 486 14.93 -10.83 8.97
N GLU A 487 15.52 -11.11 10.13
CA GLU A 487 15.85 -12.48 10.55
C GLU A 487 14.56 -13.27 10.81
N ARG A 488 13.60 -12.68 11.54
CA ARG A 488 12.28 -13.28 11.78
C ARG A 488 11.41 -13.37 10.54
N LEU A 489 11.60 -12.50 9.54
CA LEU A 489 10.93 -12.64 8.26
C LEU A 489 11.55 -13.78 7.42
N ALA A 490 12.88 -13.92 7.41
CA ALA A 490 13.57 -15.01 6.71
C ALA A 490 13.27 -16.40 7.32
N GLU A 491 13.05 -16.49 8.64
CA GLU A 491 12.58 -17.71 9.32
C GLU A 491 11.22 -18.23 8.80
N LEU A 492 10.40 -17.38 8.14
CA LEU A 492 9.08 -17.76 7.62
C LEU A 492 9.12 -18.34 6.19
N GLY A 493 10.30 -18.42 5.57
CA GLY A 493 10.52 -19.05 4.27
C GLY A 493 10.67 -18.08 3.09
N PRO A 494 11.13 -18.59 1.92
CA PRO A 494 11.57 -17.79 0.78
C PRO A 494 10.43 -17.12 -0.03
N ASP A 495 9.18 -17.49 0.26
CA ASP A 495 7.97 -16.97 -0.40
C ASP A 495 7.56 -15.56 0.07
N PHE A 496 8.18 -15.05 1.14
CA PHE A 496 7.87 -13.73 1.70
C PHE A 496 9.11 -12.82 1.64
N ASP A 497 8.93 -11.60 1.13
CA ASP A 497 9.99 -10.57 1.11
C ASP A 497 9.55 -9.27 1.82
N GLY A 498 8.41 -9.29 2.53
CA GLY A 498 7.92 -8.15 3.29
C GLY A 498 6.62 -8.37 4.04
N LEU A 499 6.07 -7.29 4.59
CA LEU A 499 4.74 -7.24 5.20
C LEU A 499 3.82 -6.29 4.41
N ALA A 500 2.55 -6.64 4.25
CA ALA A 500 1.54 -5.84 3.57
C ALA A 500 0.48 -5.36 4.56
N GLU A 501 0.19 -4.06 4.55
CA GLU A 501 -0.87 -3.44 5.34
C GLU A 501 -2.04 -3.02 4.44
N ILE A 502 -3.26 -3.35 4.85
CA ILE A 502 -4.50 -2.85 4.24
C ILE A 502 -5.10 -1.83 5.21
N PHE A 503 -4.76 -0.56 4.98
CA PHE A 503 -5.28 0.61 5.69
C PHE A 503 -6.64 1.01 5.12
N ARG A 504 -7.59 1.34 5.98
CA ARG A 504 -8.94 1.80 5.62
C ARG A 504 -9.35 2.96 6.52
N LEU A 505 -9.86 4.01 5.89
CA LEU A 505 -10.46 5.18 6.53
C LEU A 505 -11.96 5.18 6.21
N ASP A 506 -12.81 5.05 7.22
CA ASP A 506 -14.24 5.27 7.08
C ASP A 506 -14.56 6.77 7.03
N LEU A 507 -15.12 7.24 5.92
CA LEU A 507 -15.53 8.63 5.74
C LEU A 507 -16.98 8.88 6.20
N HIS A 508 -17.65 7.92 6.84
CA HIS A 508 -19.06 8.09 7.24
C HIS A 508 -19.29 9.35 8.09
N ARG A 509 -18.49 9.57 9.14
CA ARG A 509 -18.60 10.78 9.99
C ARG A 509 -18.29 12.06 9.22
N TRP A 510 -17.29 12.00 8.34
CA TRP A 510 -16.82 13.14 7.55
C TRP A 510 -17.94 13.69 6.67
N LEU A 511 -18.81 12.82 6.15
CA LEU A 511 -19.90 13.21 5.26
C LEU A 511 -21.16 13.72 5.99
N ALA A 512 -21.23 13.65 7.32
CA ALA A 512 -22.42 13.97 8.11
C ALA A 512 -22.93 15.41 7.90
N HIS A 513 -22.02 16.37 7.67
CA HIS A 513 -22.34 17.79 7.49
C HIS A 513 -22.32 18.26 6.02
N THR A 514 -22.31 17.32 5.06
CA THR A 514 -22.32 17.69 3.63
C THR A 514 -23.72 18.04 3.11
N ASP A 515 -23.79 19.11 2.30
CA ASP A 515 -25.03 19.58 1.67
C ASP A 515 -25.64 18.58 0.66
N ASP A 516 -26.85 18.86 0.16
CA ASP A 516 -27.53 18.01 -0.84
C ASP A 516 -26.62 17.74 -2.07
N PRO A 517 -26.51 16.48 -2.52
CA PRO A 517 -25.62 16.10 -3.61
C PRO A 517 -26.08 16.58 -5.01
N LYS A 518 -27.22 17.27 -5.17
CA LYS A 518 -27.71 17.78 -6.46
C LYS A 518 -27.96 19.29 -6.43
N GLN A 519 -27.14 20.05 -7.15
CA GLN A 519 -27.38 21.48 -7.38
C GLN A 519 -27.88 21.69 -8.81
N THR A 520 -28.91 22.51 -8.98
CA THR A 520 -29.36 22.93 -10.31
C THR A 520 -28.51 24.13 -10.75
N VAL A 521 -27.81 23.99 -11.87
CA VAL A 521 -26.89 24.98 -12.43
C VAL A 521 -27.43 25.41 -13.79
N VAL A 522 -27.70 26.69 -13.94
CA VAL A 522 -28.24 27.29 -15.17
C VAL A 522 -27.11 27.99 -15.91
N VAL A 523 -26.92 27.65 -17.19
CA VAL A 523 -25.82 28.14 -18.03
C VAL A 523 -26.35 28.55 -19.39
N ALA A 524 -25.86 29.68 -19.92
CA ALA A 524 -26.06 30.05 -21.32
C ALA A 524 -25.09 29.23 -22.19
N ASP A 525 -25.64 28.34 -23.01
CA ASP A 525 -24.91 27.51 -23.95
C ASP A 525 -24.63 28.33 -25.22
N ARG A 526 -23.37 28.70 -25.45
CA ARG A 526 -22.96 29.61 -26.54
C ARG A 526 -23.16 28.99 -27.93
N GLU A 527 -23.00 27.68 -28.07
CA GLU A 527 -23.08 26.99 -29.36
C GLU A 527 -24.54 26.83 -29.82
N THR A 528 -25.46 26.64 -28.87
CA THR A 528 -26.89 26.46 -29.16
C THR A 528 -27.76 27.66 -28.80
N GLN A 529 -27.13 28.78 -28.42
CA GLN A 529 -27.74 30.05 -28.02
C GLN A 529 -28.92 29.91 -27.04
N SER A 530 -28.86 28.91 -26.16
CA SER A 530 -29.99 28.52 -25.30
C SER A 530 -29.61 28.53 -23.81
N ILE A 531 -30.55 28.92 -22.95
CA ILE A 531 -30.40 28.79 -21.50
C ILE A 531 -30.69 27.34 -21.13
N ARG A 532 -29.70 26.63 -20.61
CA ARG A 532 -29.79 25.21 -20.26
C ARG A 532 -29.64 25.01 -18.76
N SER A 533 -30.42 24.08 -18.21
CA SER A 533 -30.46 23.77 -16.78
C SER A 533 -29.94 22.36 -16.53
N TYR A 534 -28.86 22.24 -15.78
CA TYR A 534 -28.15 20.99 -15.51
C TYR A 534 -28.21 20.66 -14.02
N LYS A 535 -28.57 19.42 -13.66
CA LYS A 535 -28.47 18.93 -12.28
C LYS A 535 -27.04 18.45 -12.02
N ALA A 536 -26.15 19.38 -11.69
CA ALA A 536 -24.76 19.09 -11.37
C ALA A 536 -24.65 18.34 -10.03
N PRO A 537 -23.82 17.29 -9.94
CA PRO A 537 -23.54 16.64 -8.67
C PRO A 537 -22.63 17.54 -7.82
N ARG A 538 -23.09 17.94 -6.62
CA ARG A 538 -22.26 18.71 -5.70
C ARG A 538 -21.24 17.76 -5.05
N VAL A 539 -19.98 17.93 -5.42
CA VAL A 539 -18.85 17.10 -4.97
C VAL A 539 -17.82 17.94 -4.22
N TYR A 540 -17.14 17.30 -3.29
CA TYR A 540 -16.07 17.87 -2.50
C TYR A 540 -14.78 17.12 -2.84
N ASN A 541 -13.73 17.87 -3.14
CA ASN A 541 -12.38 17.34 -3.32
C ASN A 541 -11.68 17.33 -1.96
N ILE A 542 -11.15 16.19 -1.53
CA ILE A 542 -10.17 16.09 -0.43
C ILE A 542 -8.83 15.84 -1.10
N ALA A 543 -7.87 16.75 -0.92
CA ALA A 543 -6.51 16.53 -1.40
C ALA A 543 -5.77 15.68 -0.37
N VAL A 544 -5.09 14.62 -0.82
CA VAL A 544 -4.31 13.76 0.07
C VAL A 544 -2.90 13.69 -0.47
N VAL A 545 -1.93 14.01 0.38
CA VAL A 545 -0.50 14.01 0.07
C VAL A 545 0.16 12.95 0.94
N TYR A 546 0.95 12.06 0.34
CA TYR A 546 1.51 10.91 1.05
C TYR A 546 2.92 10.53 0.58
N ARG A 547 3.64 9.83 1.46
CA ARG A 547 4.99 9.29 1.21
C ARG A 547 5.14 7.96 1.94
N LEU A 548 5.67 6.96 1.22
CA LEU A 548 6.24 5.75 1.79
C LEU A 548 7.74 5.74 1.46
N ARG A 549 8.59 5.45 2.45
CA ARG A 549 10.05 5.42 2.28
C ARG A 549 10.72 4.46 3.26
N TYR A 550 11.95 4.04 2.95
CA TYR A 550 12.87 3.59 3.99
C TYR A 550 13.35 4.83 4.78
N ALA A 551 13.60 4.68 6.08
CA ALA A 551 13.92 5.81 6.96
C ALA A 551 15.28 6.48 6.64
N ASP A 552 16.20 5.74 6.03
CA ASP A 552 17.50 6.17 5.53
C ASP A 552 17.47 6.75 4.10
N GLU A 553 16.30 6.78 3.44
CA GLU A 553 16.17 7.23 2.05
C GLU A 553 15.29 8.49 1.90
N THR A 554 15.53 9.26 0.84
CA THR A 554 14.65 10.35 0.40
C THR A 554 13.67 9.83 -0.66
N SER A 555 12.36 9.98 -0.42
CA SER A 555 11.30 9.58 -1.36
C SER A 555 10.42 10.78 -1.70
N ALA A 556 9.88 10.81 -2.92
CA ALA A 556 9.04 11.90 -3.39
C ALA A 556 7.66 11.88 -2.70
N TRP A 557 7.09 13.07 -2.48
CA TRP A 557 5.69 13.19 -2.11
C TRP A 557 4.79 12.91 -3.31
N HIS A 558 3.83 12.01 -3.12
CA HIS A 558 2.75 11.73 -4.07
C HIS A 558 1.47 12.48 -3.68
N ARG A 559 0.59 12.71 -4.65
CA ARG A 559 -0.70 13.37 -4.42
C ARG A 559 -1.83 12.60 -5.10
N LEU A 560 -2.96 12.54 -4.42
CA LEU A 560 -4.25 12.18 -5.00
C LEU A 560 -5.31 13.22 -4.65
N ARG A 561 -6.41 13.18 -5.38
CA ARG A 561 -7.65 13.86 -5.10
C ARG A 561 -8.73 12.81 -4.88
N VAL A 562 -9.16 12.66 -3.64
CA VAL A 562 -10.34 11.87 -3.29
C VAL A 562 -11.56 12.76 -3.57
N VAL A 563 -12.52 12.27 -4.35
CA VAL A 563 -13.73 13.02 -4.69
C VAL A 563 -14.92 12.36 -4.03
N VAL A 564 -15.61 13.10 -3.17
CA VAL A 564 -16.75 12.62 -2.37
C VAL A 564 -18.00 13.46 -2.61
N SER A 565 -19.16 12.90 -2.29
CA SER A 565 -20.42 13.62 -2.14
C SER A 565 -21.13 13.12 -0.88
N ARG A 566 -22.29 13.68 -0.52
CA ARG A 566 -23.17 13.11 0.51
C ARG A 566 -23.61 11.65 0.23
N LYS A 567 -23.45 11.18 -1.01
CA LYS A 567 -23.65 9.77 -1.38
C LYS A 567 -22.41 8.88 -1.19
N GLY A 568 -21.31 9.40 -0.64
CA GLY A 568 -20.07 8.66 -0.44
C GLY A 568 -18.93 9.02 -1.39
N LEU A 569 -17.90 8.18 -1.40
CA LEU A 569 -16.82 8.19 -2.37
C LEU A 569 -17.36 8.10 -3.80
N GLN A 570 -16.82 8.92 -4.71
CA GLN A 570 -17.19 8.96 -6.13
C GLN A 570 -16.05 8.44 -7.01
N ARG A 571 -14.82 8.89 -6.75
CA ARG A 571 -13.58 8.43 -7.42
C ARG A 571 -12.33 8.86 -6.65
N VAL A 572 -11.20 8.29 -7.03
CA VAL A 572 -9.86 8.68 -6.59
C VAL A 572 -9.06 9.02 -7.84
N ASP A 573 -8.67 10.29 -7.99
CA ASP A 573 -7.87 10.78 -9.11
C ASP A 573 -6.40 10.91 -8.63
N SER A 574 -5.47 10.11 -9.17
CA SER A 574 -4.03 10.34 -8.96
C SER A 574 -3.59 11.65 -9.61
N ILE A 575 -2.67 12.38 -8.98
CA ILE A 575 -2.09 13.61 -9.51
C ILE A 575 -0.57 13.53 -9.38
N ASP A 576 0.06 13.33 -10.54
CA ASP A 576 1.52 13.39 -10.71
C ASP A 576 2.02 14.85 -10.62
#